data_AF-A0A916W596-F1
#
_entry.id   AF-A0A916W596-F1
#
_cell.length_a   1.000
_cell.length_b   1.000
_cell.length_c   1.000
_cell.angle_alpha   90.00
_cell.angle_beta   90.00
_cell.angle_gamma   90.00
#
_symmetry.space_group_name_H-M   'P 1'
#
loop_
_entity.id
_entity.type
_entity.pdbx_description
1 polymer ?
#
loop_
_entity_poly.entity_id
_entity_poly.type
_entity_poly.pdbx_seq_one_letter_code
_entity_poly.pdbx_strand_id
1 'polypeptide(L)'
;MTEMSVIHFLTCLSPILCIVVVYLLLRSKVARAYLYLVALLSVKALSTCGLVALLYLVGHGVSKYKLYPIYFYTYWSSFAVEGVLALFVIYGIFLLAMDPLPGLKKLGVLIFRWVGAISIAVALGVAFTPHASGIKFMTATITQLQQTTSILTLCLLLFVCFAIRPMGLSYRSRIFGVSLGLGMMATASLCTAAMISHSGNMYTTLSIVCVIAECSALLTWSAYFTFPEPQRKMILLPTTSPFLRWNQIAMVLGDEPGYVALGEVSPDVFAPAELEIMRRASAKMQPALEPPAAMHSLSA
;
A
#
# COMPACT_ATOMS: atom_id res chain seq x y z
N MET A 1 13.35 -13.15 37.73
CA MET A 1 14.06 -13.00 36.45
C MET A 1 13.59 -11.68 35.86
N THR A 2 14.42 -10.66 36.01
CA THR A 2 14.04 -9.25 36.10
C THR A 2 13.83 -8.66 34.71
N GLU A 3 12.95 -7.66 34.56
CA GLU A 3 12.51 -7.09 33.26
C GLU A 3 13.66 -6.78 32.28
N MET A 4 14.83 -6.42 32.81
CA MET A 4 16.08 -6.24 32.06
C MET A 4 16.51 -7.49 31.28
N SER A 5 16.42 -8.69 31.87
CA SER A 5 16.76 -9.95 31.20
C SER A 5 15.82 -10.25 30.04
N VAL A 6 14.54 -9.92 30.19
CA VAL A 6 13.51 -10.10 29.15
C VAL A 6 13.76 -9.13 28.00
N ILE A 7 14.07 -7.87 28.30
CA ILE A 7 14.42 -6.86 27.30
C ILE A 7 15.68 -7.28 26.53
N HIS A 8 16.76 -7.67 27.21
CA HIS A 8 17.98 -8.14 26.55
C HIS A 8 17.74 -9.36 25.64
N PHE A 9 16.94 -10.32 26.10
CA PHE A 9 16.57 -11.49 25.30
C PHE A 9 15.76 -11.11 24.07
N LEU A 10 14.72 -10.29 24.23
CA LEU A 10 13.86 -9.80 23.13
C LEU A 10 14.65 -8.95 22.11
N THR A 11 15.55 -8.09 22.59
CA THR A 11 16.42 -7.27 21.73
C THR A 11 17.40 -8.12 20.94
N CYS A 12 17.90 -9.23 21.50
CA CYS A 12 18.79 -10.16 20.79
C CYS A 12 18.04 -11.09 19.83
N LEU A 13 16.79 -11.44 20.18
CA LEU A 13 15.95 -12.32 19.36
C LEU A 13 15.49 -11.66 18.06
N SER A 14 15.17 -10.36 18.09
CA SER A 14 14.70 -9.61 16.92
C SER A 14 15.63 -9.67 15.69
N PRO A 15 16.96 -9.37 15.79
CA PRO A 15 17.85 -9.46 14.63
C PRO A 15 18.03 -10.89 14.12
N ILE A 16 18.04 -11.88 15.02
CA ILE A 16 18.14 -13.31 14.64
C ILE A 16 16.91 -13.71 13.80
N LEU A 17 15.71 -13.37 14.28
CA LEU A 17 14.46 -13.61 13.53
C LEU A 17 14.47 -12.90 12.18
N CYS A 18 14.96 -11.67 12.12
CA CYS A 18 15.05 -10.90 10.87
C CYS A 18 15.95 -11.61 9.84
N ILE A 19 17.14 -12.07 10.27
CA ILE A 19 18.08 -12.82 9.41
C ILE A 19 17.46 -14.14 8.94
N VAL A 20 16.75 -14.85 9.83
CA VAL A 20 16.05 -16.10 9.50
C VAL A 20 14.98 -15.85 8.43
N VAL A 21 14.17 -14.79 8.55
CA VAL A 21 13.13 -14.46 7.56
C VAL A 21 13.77 -14.10 6.21
N VAL A 22 14.83 -13.30 6.20
CA VAL A 22 15.59 -12.97 4.98
C VAL A 22 16.13 -14.24 4.31
N TYR A 23 16.72 -15.14 5.09
CA TYR A 23 17.23 -16.41 4.60
C TYR A 23 16.12 -17.29 4.00
N LEU A 24 14.98 -17.42 4.69
CA LEU A 24 13.81 -18.17 4.20
C LEU A 24 13.25 -17.57 2.90
N LEU A 25 13.19 -16.23 2.80
CA LEU A 25 12.76 -15.52 1.60
C LEU A 25 13.68 -15.79 0.40
N LEU A 26 15.00 -15.70 0.60
CA LEU A 26 15.99 -16.00 -0.44
C LEU A 26 15.91 -17.47 -0.89
N ARG A 27 15.72 -18.39 0.06
CA ARG A 27 15.58 -19.82 -0.23
C ARG A 27 14.29 -20.14 -1.01
N SER A 28 13.21 -19.41 -0.75
CA SER A 28 11.89 -19.69 -1.34
C SER A 28 11.78 -19.43 -2.85
N LYS A 29 12.79 -18.83 -3.51
CA LYS A 29 12.75 -18.32 -4.91
C LYS A 29 11.66 -17.27 -5.19
N VAL A 30 10.88 -16.86 -4.18
CA VAL A 30 9.82 -15.84 -4.28
C VAL A 30 10.34 -14.44 -3.94
N ALA A 31 11.64 -14.31 -3.64
CA ALA A 31 12.30 -13.04 -3.33
C ALA A 31 12.08 -11.97 -4.42
N ARG A 32 11.97 -12.35 -5.70
CA ARG A 32 11.71 -11.40 -6.79
C ARG A 32 10.29 -10.80 -6.77
N ALA A 33 9.30 -11.54 -6.28
CA ALA A 33 7.93 -11.02 -6.17
C ALA A 33 7.77 -10.09 -4.95
N TYR A 34 8.59 -10.28 -3.91
CA TYR A 34 8.56 -9.49 -2.68
C TYR A 34 9.88 -8.74 -2.44
N LEU A 35 10.47 -8.16 -3.50
CA LEU A 35 11.76 -7.46 -3.42
C LEU A 35 11.74 -6.34 -2.38
N TYR A 36 10.65 -5.57 -2.32
CA TYR A 36 10.52 -4.49 -1.33
C TYR A 36 10.50 -5.01 0.10
N LEU A 37 9.89 -6.18 0.35
CA LEU A 37 9.88 -6.78 1.69
C LEU A 37 11.28 -7.27 2.08
N VAL A 38 11.99 -7.89 1.14
CA VAL A 38 13.40 -8.29 1.34
C VAL A 38 14.26 -7.07 1.63
N ALA A 39 14.08 -5.99 0.87
CA ALA A 39 14.80 -4.74 1.08
C ALA A 39 14.49 -4.16 2.48
N LEU A 40 13.21 -4.11 2.87
CA LEU A 40 12.78 -3.63 4.20
C LEU A 40 13.43 -4.44 5.32
N LEU A 41 13.37 -5.78 5.21
CA LEU A 41 13.97 -6.68 6.18
C LEU A 41 15.49 -6.57 6.23
N SER A 42 16.15 -6.37 5.08
CA SER A 42 17.61 -6.21 5.01
C SER A 42 18.07 -4.91 5.67
N VAL A 43 17.35 -3.80 5.44
CA VAL A 43 17.63 -2.51 6.09
C VAL A 43 17.39 -2.64 7.59
N LYS A 44 16.27 -3.26 8.00
CA LYS A 44 15.99 -3.54 9.42
C LYS A 44 17.14 -4.34 10.04
N ALA A 45 17.49 -5.50 9.47
CA ALA A 45 18.57 -6.34 9.99
C ALA A 45 19.91 -5.59 10.10
N LEU A 46 20.29 -4.83 9.06
CA LEU A 46 21.53 -4.07 9.06
C LEU A 46 21.52 -2.96 10.12
N SER A 47 20.41 -2.25 10.24
CA SER A 47 20.20 -1.20 11.25
C SER A 47 20.30 -1.77 12.66
N THR A 48 19.57 -2.85 12.97
CA THR A 48 19.59 -3.48 14.29
C THR A 48 20.97 -4.05 14.62
N CYS A 49 21.64 -4.71 13.67
CA CYS A 49 23.00 -5.21 13.85
C CYS A 49 24.00 -4.06 14.10
N GLY A 50 23.90 -2.96 13.35
CA GLY A 50 24.73 -1.78 13.54
C GLY A 50 24.55 -1.15 14.92
N LEU A 51 23.31 -1.01 15.39
CA LEU A 51 22.99 -0.46 16.71
C LEU A 51 23.51 -1.36 17.84
N VAL A 52 23.35 -2.68 17.73
CA VAL A 52 23.87 -3.66 18.71
C VAL A 52 25.40 -3.66 18.74
N ALA A 53 26.06 -3.63 17.57
CA ALA A 53 27.51 -3.53 17.49
C ALA A 53 28.02 -2.23 18.12
N LEU A 54 27.33 -1.12 17.90
CA LEU A 54 27.69 0.18 18.48
C LEU A 54 27.53 0.17 20.00
N LEU A 55 26.47 -0.45 20.54
CA LEU A 55 26.29 -0.66 21.97
C LEU A 55 27.39 -1.54 22.58
N TYR A 56 27.83 -2.59 21.88
CA TYR A 56 28.93 -3.44 22.32
C TYR A 56 30.26 -2.69 22.39
N LEU A 57 30.52 -1.80 21.41
CA LEU A 57 31.72 -0.95 21.38
C LEU A 57 31.75 0.09 22.52
N VAL A 58 30.59 0.63 22.94
CA VAL A 58 30.51 1.47 24.15
C VAL A 58 30.90 0.67 25.40
N GLY A 59 30.50 -0.60 25.48
CA GLY A 59 30.86 -1.50 26.57
C GLY A 59 32.37 -1.79 26.67
N HIS A 60 33.10 -1.69 25.56
CA HIS A 60 34.55 -1.89 25.48
C HIS A 60 35.40 -0.62 25.68
N GLY A 61 34.80 0.46 26.21
CA GLY A 61 35.55 1.62 26.69
C GLY A 61 35.76 2.75 25.67
N VAL A 62 35.05 2.75 24.54
CA VAL A 62 35.11 3.85 23.58
C VAL A 62 34.35 5.08 24.12
N SER A 63 34.93 6.27 23.96
CA SER A 63 34.36 7.53 24.46
C SER A 63 32.95 7.82 23.91
N LYS A 64 31.98 7.96 24.82
CA LYS A 64 30.54 8.19 24.55
C LYS A 64 30.27 9.42 23.69
N TYR A 65 31.14 10.44 23.78
CA TYR A 65 30.99 11.71 23.07
C TYR A 65 31.06 11.55 21.55
N LYS A 66 31.94 10.67 21.04
CA LYS A 66 32.08 10.42 19.60
C LYS A 66 31.01 9.47 19.05
N LEU A 67 30.50 8.56 19.87
CA LEU A 67 29.52 7.55 19.44
C LEU A 67 28.08 8.08 19.41
N TYR A 68 27.73 9.04 20.27
CA TYR A 68 26.38 9.61 20.32
C TYR A 68 25.90 10.19 18.97
N PRO A 69 26.67 11.05 18.26
CA PRO A 69 26.22 11.58 16.97
C PRO A 69 26.08 10.48 15.91
N ILE A 70 26.99 9.49 15.88
CA ILE A 70 26.93 8.37 14.93
C ILE A 70 25.68 7.53 15.16
N TYR A 71 25.39 7.19 16.43
CA TYR A 71 24.16 6.50 16.83
C TYR A 71 22.93 7.28 16.37
N PHE A 72 22.91 8.58 16.67
CA PHE A 72 21.79 9.45 16.37
C PHE A 72 21.49 9.49 14.87
N TYR A 73 22.48 9.82 14.03
CA TYR A 73 22.25 9.89 12.57
C TYR A 73 21.87 8.54 11.98
N THR A 74 22.55 7.46 12.37
CA THR A 74 22.26 6.11 11.86
C THR A 74 20.84 5.67 12.22
N TYR A 75 20.43 5.90 13.47
CA TYR A 75 19.08 5.57 13.94
C TYR A 75 18.01 6.33 13.14
N TRP A 76 18.13 7.65 13.03
CA TRP A 76 17.14 8.46 12.33
C TRP A 76 17.11 8.20 10.82
N SER A 77 18.26 7.98 10.17
CA SER A 77 18.30 7.63 8.76
C SER A 77 17.66 6.27 8.50
N SER A 78 17.97 5.26 9.32
CA SER A 78 17.36 3.93 9.18
C SER A 78 15.85 4.01 9.39
N PHE A 79 15.40 4.77 10.39
CA PHE A 79 13.98 4.94 10.66
C PHE A 79 13.23 5.61 9.50
N ALA A 80 13.83 6.61 8.86
CA ALA A 80 13.26 7.24 7.65
C ALA A 80 13.19 6.26 6.47
N VAL A 81 14.29 5.53 6.23
CA VAL A 81 14.38 4.55 5.14
C VAL A 81 13.39 3.42 5.34
N GLU A 82 13.23 2.92 6.57
CA GLU A 82 12.24 1.89 6.92
C GLU A 82 10.80 2.33 6.61
N GLY A 83 10.44 3.59 6.91
CA GLY A 83 9.13 4.13 6.56
C GLY A 83 8.89 4.17 5.05
N VAL A 84 9.87 4.68 4.29
CA VAL A 84 9.77 4.74 2.82
C VAL A 84 9.68 3.33 2.21
N LEU A 85 10.49 2.39 2.69
CA LEU A 85 10.38 1.01 2.22
C LEU A 85 9.04 0.39 2.60
N ALA A 86 8.49 0.66 3.78
CA ALA A 86 7.17 0.14 4.18
C ALA A 86 6.07 0.58 3.20
N LEU A 87 6.11 1.83 2.73
CA LEU A 87 5.23 2.33 1.66
C LEU A 87 5.40 1.55 0.36
N PHE A 88 6.64 1.25 -0.05
CA PHE A 88 6.88 0.43 -1.23
C PHE A 88 6.43 -1.02 -1.06
N VAL A 89 6.56 -1.60 0.14
CA VAL A 89 6.05 -2.95 0.40
C VAL A 89 4.54 -2.99 0.25
N ILE A 90 3.80 -2.06 0.87
CA ILE A 90 2.33 -2.04 0.76
C ILE A 90 1.88 -1.75 -0.67
N TYR A 91 2.58 -0.87 -1.41
CA TYR A 91 2.34 -0.65 -2.83
C TYR A 91 2.51 -1.95 -3.66
N GLY A 92 3.59 -2.70 -3.41
CA GLY A 92 3.82 -4.00 -4.04
C GLY A 92 2.71 -5.00 -3.74
N ILE A 93 2.30 -5.12 -2.47
CA ILE A 93 1.20 -6.00 -2.04
C ILE A 93 -0.11 -5.59 -2.72
N PHE A 94 -0.41 -4.29 -2.76
CA PHE A 94 -1.59 -3.76 -3.44
C PHE A 94 -1.62 -4.16 -4.92
N LEU A 95 -0.51 -4.00 -5.63
CA LEU A 95 -0.41 -4.40 -7.04
C LEU A 95 -0.63 -5.91 -7.23
N LEU A 96 -0.06 -6.72 -6.35
CA LEU A 96 -0.23 -8.18 -6.37
C LEU A 96 -1.66 -8.61 -6.04
N ALA A 97 -2.34 -7.88 -5.16
CA ALA A 97 -3.73 -8.13 -4.76
C ALA A 97 -4.71 -7.68 -5.85
N MET A 98 -4.45 -6.57 -6.53
CA MET A 98 -5.30 -5.99 -7.58
C MET A 98 -5.01 -6.55 -8.99
N ASP A 99 -4.10 -7.49 -9.13
CA ASP A 99 -3.78 -8.15 -10.40
C ASP A 99 -5.00 -8.68 -11.19
N PRO A 100 -6.07 -9.25 -10.57
CA PRO A 100 -7.26 -9.68 -11.32
C PRO A 100 -8.17 -8.53 -11.81
N LEU A 101 -7.93 -7.27 -11.41
CA LEU A 101 -8.79 -6.12 -11.71
C LEU A 101 -7.96 -4.97 -12.31
N PRO A 102 -7.63 -5.02 -13.61
CA PRO A 102 -6.69 -4.08 -14.22
C PRO A 102 -7.16 -2.62 -14.21
N GLY A 103 -8.47 -2.36 -14.31
CA GLY A 103 -9.04 -1.01 -14.26
C GLY A 103 -8.89 -0.38 -12.88
N LEU A 104 -9.25 -1.12 -11.84
CA LEU A 104 -9.13 -0.64 -10.46
C LEU A 104 -7.66 -0.53 -10.01
N LYS A 105 -6.80 -1.40 -10.53
CA LYS A 105 -5.34 -1.34 -10.35
C LYS A 105 -4.77 -0.01 -10.87
N LYS A 106 -5.14 0.43 -12.08
CA LYS A 106 -4.69 1.72 -12.67
C LYS A 106 -5.08 2.90 -11.77
N LEU A 107 -6.34 2.95 -11.33
CA LEU A 107 -6.83 4.01 -10.44
C LEU A 107 -6.08 3.99 -9.10
N GLY A 108 -5.90 2.82 -8.51
CA GLY A 108 -5.16 2.66 -7.26
C GLY A 108 -3.72 3.16 -7.38
N VAL A 109 -3.01 2.81 -8.45
CA VAL A 109 -1.64 3.30 -8.71
C VAL A 109 -1.59 4.83 -8.75
N LEU A 110 -2.58 5.47 -9.38
CA LEU A 110 -2.67 6.92 -9.42
C LEU A 110 -2.83 7.50 -8.00
N ILE A 111 -3.73 6.93 -7.19
CA ILE A 111 -3.92 7.34 -5.79
C ILE A 111 -2.62 7.18 -4.99
N PHE A 112 -1.95 6.03 -5.10
CA PHE A 112 -0.66 5.78 -4.43
C PHE A 112 0.40 6.82 -4.82
N ARG A 113 0.47 7.21 -6.09
CA ARG A 113 1.41 8.24 -6.56
C ARG A 113 1.13 9.60 -5.91
N TRP A 114 -0.14 10.00 -5.81
CA TRP A 114 -0.52 11.25 -5.15
C TRP A 114 -0.30 11.21 -3.65
N VAL A 115 -0.64 10.10 -2.99
CA VAL A 115 -0.41 9.91 -1.56
C VAL A 115 1.09 9.96 -1.23
N GLY A 116 1.93 9.32 -2.05
CA GLY A 116 3.39 9.41 -1.92
C GLY A 116 3.90 10.84 -2.11
N ALA A 117 3.41 11.53 -3.14
CA ALA A 117 3.77 12.93 -3.40
C ALA A 117 3.36 13.86 -2.23
N ILE A 118 2.15 13.69 -1.70
CA ILE A 118 1.66 14.45 -0.53
C ILE A 118 2.51 14.12 0.70
N SER A 119 2.86 12.85 0.94
CA SER A 119 3.68 12.47 2.09
C SER A 119 5.08 13.11 2.04
N ILE A 120 5.69 13.16 0.85
CA ILE A 120 6.95 13.87 0.62
C ILE A 120 6.77 15.38 0.79
N ALA A 121 5.69 15.95 0.25
CA ALA A 121 5.40 17.37 0.38
C ALA A 121 5.16 17.78 1.84
N VAL A 122 4.48 16.97 2.64
CA VAL A 122 4.30 17.18 4.09
C VAL A 122 5.65 17.11 4.78
N ALA A 123 6.49 16.11 4.49
CA ALA A 123 7.83 16.01 5.05
C ALA A 123 8.71 17.23 4.72
N LEU A 124 8.64 17.74 3.47
CA LEU A 124 9.33 18.96 3.05
C LEU A 124 8.68 20.24 3.61
N GLY A 125 7.37 20.25 3.82
CA GLY A 125 6.62 21.38 4.37
C GLY A 125 7.07 21.74 5.79
N VAL A 126 7.41 20.73 6.60
CA VAL A 126 8.02 20.96 7.92
C VAL A 126 9.37 21.66 7.79
N ALA A 127 10.09 21.51 6.67
CA ALA A 127 11.42 22.11 6.43
C ALA A 127 11.41 23.64 6.33
N PHE A 128 10.25 24.24 6.06
CA PHE A 128 10.10 25.69 6.00
C PHE A 128 9.74 26.33 7.35
N THR A 129 9.82 25.58 8.47
CA THR A 129 9.50 26.10 9.81
C THR A 129 10.62 27.05 10.31
N PRO A 130 10.36 28.36 10.53
CA PRO A 130 11.43 29.37 10.70
C PRO A 130 12.29 29.29 11.98
N HIS A 131 12.06 28.36 12.91
CA HIS A 131 12.67 28.39 14.25
C HIS A 131 13.03 27.04 14.90
N ALA A 132 13.08 25.94 14.13
CA ALA A 132 13.46 24.64 14.68
C ALA A 132 14.97 24.38 14.52
N SER A 133 15.67 23.99 15.60
CA SER A 133 17.05 23.51 15.49
C SER A 133 17.10 22.28 14.57
N GLY A 134 18.13 22.16 13.73
CA GLY A 134 18.18 21.13 12.69
C GLY A 134 17.95 19.70 13.19
N ILE A 135 18.37 19.40 14.43
CA ILE A 135 18.16 18.10 15.09
C ILE A 135 16.67 17.90 15.44
N LYS A 136 16.04 18.84 16.17
CA LYS A 136 14.62 18.74 16.55
C LYS A 136 13.71 18.72 15.32
N PHE A 137 14.11 19.47 14.30
CA PHE A 137 13.46 19.50 13.00
C PHE A 137 13.48 18.13 12.31
N MET A 138 14.66 17.51 12.19
CA MET A 138 14.82 16.19 11.57
C MET A 138 14.01 15.13 12.32
N THR A 139 14.06 15.13 13.66
CA THR A 139 13.31 14.17 14.47
C THR A 139 11.81 14.32 14.30
N ALA A 140 11.30 15.56 14.22
CA ALA A 140 9.87 15.83 14.05
C ALA A 140 9.39 15.40 12.66
N THR A 141 10.16 15.71 11.62
CA THR A 141 9.85 15.38 10.23
C THR A 141 9.77 13.87 10.01
N ILE A 142 10.78 13.13 10.49
CA ILE A 142 10.83 11.67 10.32
C ILE A 142 9.70 11.01 11.12
N THR A 143 9.42 11.49 12.32
CA THR A 143 8.32 10.96 13.15
C THR A 143 6.96 11.19 12.48
N GLN A 144 6.70 12.38 11.91
CA GLN A 144 5.47 12.63 11.16
C GLN A 144 5.36 11.73 9.93
N LEU A 145 6.43 11.60 9.14
CA LEU A 145 6.45 10.72 7.97
C LEU A 145 6.09 9.27 8.33
N GLN A 146 6.63 8.78 9.46
CA GLN A 146 6.37 7.43 9.93
C GLN A 146 4.91 7.24 10.38
N GLN A 147 4.33 8.24 11.06
CA GLN A 147 2.93 8.21 11.46
C GLN A 147 2.01 8.17 10.25
N THR A 148 2.21 9.05 9.27
CA THR A 148 1.44 9.07 8.02
C THR A 148 1.56 7.74 7.28
N THR A 149 2.78 7.20 7.16
CA THR A 149 3.04 5.89 6.56
C THR A 149 2.30 4.76 7.26
N SER A 150 2.29 4.77 8.59
CA SER A 150 1.60 3.75 9.38
C SER A 150 0.09 3.81 9.20
N ILE A 151 -0.51 5.01 9.21
CA ILE A 151 -1.94 5.22 8.96
C ILE A 151 -2.31 4.71 7.57
N LEU A 152 -1.56 5.12 6.55
CA LEU A 152 -1.77 4.68 5.18
C LEU A 152 -1.67 3.15 5.06
N THR A 153 -0.67 2.55 5.69
CA THR A 153 -0.48 1.10 5.70
C THR A 153 -1.70 0.39 6.29
N LEU A 154 -2.25 0.87 7.41
CA LEU A 154 -3.46 0.31 8.01
C LEU A 154 -4.69 0.48 7.12
N CYS A 155 -4.92 1.67 6.57
CA CYS A 155 -6.06 1.92 5.69
C CYS A 155 -6.02 1.04 4.43
N LEU A 156 -4.86 0.93 3.80
CA LEU A 156 -4.66 0.11 2.61
C LEU A 156 -4.76 -1.38 2.92
N LEU A 157 -4.27 -1.81 4.09
CA LEU A 157 -4.43 -3.18 4.55
C LEU A 157 -5.88 -3.52 4.79
N LEU A 158 -6.66 -2.65 5.44
CA LEU A 158 -8.10 -2.85 5.61
C LEU A 158 -8.78 -2.99 4.26
N PHE A 159 -8.43 -2.12 3.30
CA PHE A 159 -8.91 -2.22 1.92
C PHE A 159 -8.56 -3.58 1.30
N VAL A 160 -7.31 -4.02 1.35
CA VAL A 160 -6.87 -5.32 0.81
C VAL A 160 -7.60 -6.48 1.51
N CYS A 161 -7.75 -6.44 2.84
CA CYS A 161 -8.49 -7.44 3.61
C CYS A 161 -9.97 -7.53 3.21
N PHE A 162 -10.64 -6.40 2.98
CA PHE A 162 -12.00 -6.38 2.46
C PHE A 162 -12.08 -6.87 1.02
N ALA A 163 -11.05 -6.58 0.22
CA ALA A 163 -10.96 -6.93 -1.19
C ALA A 163 -10.61 -8.42 -1.42
N ILE A 164 -9.99 -9.09 -0.45
CA ILE A 164 -9.64 -10.53 -0.49
C ILE A 164 -10.88 -11.42 -0.59
N ARG A 165 -11.96 -11.09 0.14
CA ARG A 165 -13.22 -11.85 0.13
C ARG A 165 -13.90 -11.90 -1.26
N PRO A 166 -14.19 -10.76 -1.92
CA PRO A 166 -14.82 -10.77 -3.23
C PRO A 166 -13.90 -11.31 -4.34
N MET A 167 -12.57 -11.20 -4.19
CA MET A 167 -11.62 -11.75 -5.17
C MET A 167 -11.34 -13.25 -4.98
N GLY A 168 -11.91 -13.88 -3.96
CA GLY A 168 -11.73 -15.30 -3.71
C GLY A 168 -10.30 -15.68 -3.31
N LEU A 169 -9.49 -14.70 -2.90
CA LEU A 169 -8.14 -14.96 -2.39
C LEU A 169 -8.26 -15.71 -1.06
N SER A 170 -7.54 -16.82 -0.93
CA SER A 170 -7.53 -17.58 0.32
C SER A 170 -6.76 -16.82 1.41
N TYR A 171 -7.26 -16.86 2.66
CA TYR A 171 -6.54 -16.36 3.84
C TYR A 171 -5.17 -17.04 4.05
N ARG A 172 -4.93 -18.18 3.37
CA ARG A 172 -3.64 -18.89 3.37
C ARG A 172 -2.65 -18.34 2.33
N SER A 173 -2.99 -17.28 1.59
CA SER A 173 -2.10 -16.64 0.62
C SER A 173 -0.97 -15.87 1.32
N ARG A 174 0.22 -15.84 0.68
CA ARG A 174 1.37 -15.10 1.21
C ARG A 174 1.11 -13.59 1.26
N ILE A 175 0.33 -13.06 0.31
CA ILE A 175 -0.07 -11.65 0.28
C ILE A 175 -0.76 -11.25 1.59
N PHE A 176 -1.71 -12.07 2.05
CA PHE A 176 -2.42 -11.83 3.30
C PHE A 176 -1.47 -11.87 4.51
N GLY A 177 -0.62 -12.90 4.61
CA GLY A 177 0.36 -13.02 5.69
C GLY A 177 1.36 -11.86 5.76
N VAL A 178 1.86 -11.41 4.59
CA VAL A 178 2.76 -10.25 4.52
C VAL A 178 2.02 -8.99 4.95
N SER A 179 0.80 -8.75 4.45
CA SER A 179 0.00 -7.60 4.87
C SER A 179 -0.27 -7.63 6.38
N LEU A 180 -0.66 -8.76 6.95
CA LEU A 180 -0.95 -8.90 8.39
C LEU A 180 0.25 -8.47 9.24
N GLY A 181 1.46 -8.96 8.91
CA GLY A 181 2.68 -8.57 9.62
C GLY A 181 2.97 -7.06 9.53
N LEU A 182 2.80 -6.45 8.35
CA LEU A 182 2.92 -4.99 8.19
C LEU A 182 1.89 -4.23 9.02
N GLY A 183 0.65 -4.71 9.06
CA GLY A 183 -0.42 -4.13 9.87
C GLY A 183 -0.11 -4.16 11.36
N MET A 184 0.44 -5.26 11.87
CA MET A 184 0.87 -5.36 13.26
C MET A 184 1.95 -4.33 13.59
N MET A 185 2.95 -4.18 12.71
CA MET A 185 4.03 -3.18 12.89
C MET A 185 3.51 -1.74 12.82
N ALA A 186 2.61 -1.43 11.88
CA ALA A 186 2.01 -0.11 11.74
C ALA A 186 1.11 0.23 12.95
N THR A 187 0.34 -0.74 13.45
CA THR A 187 -0.50 -0.58 14.65
C THR A 187 0.35 -0.30 15.88
N ALA A 188 1.44 -1.04 16.07
CA ALA A 188 2.36 -0.82 17.18
C ALA A 188 3.00 0.58 17.13
N SER A 189 3.42 1.01 15.93
CA SER A 189 4.01 2.35 15.73
C SER A 189 3.01 3.47 16.06
N LEU A 190 1.74 3.31 15.66
CA LEU A 190 0.69 4.28 15.97
C LEU A 190 0.26 4.27 17.43
N CYS A 191 0.17 3.10 18.05
CA CYS A 191 -0.13 2.97 19.47
C CYS A 191 0.92 3.73 20.30
N THR A 192 2.20 3.55 19.97
CA THR A 192 3.30 4.26 20.63
C THR A 192 3.22 5.77 20.41
N ALA A 193 2.95 6.21 19.18
CA ALA A 193 2.75 7.63 18.88
C ALA A 193 1.58 8.26 19.68
N ALA A 194 0.44 7.57 19.75
CA ALA A 194 -0.73 8.02 20.48
C ALA A 194 -0.49 8.07 22.00
N MET A 195 0.19 7.05 22.54
CA MET A 195 0.49 6.97 23.97
C MET A 195 1.53 8.01 24.40
N ILE A 196 2.56 8.28 23.60
CA ILE A 196 3.52 9.36 23.88
C ILE A 196 2.80 10.72 23.91
N SER A 197 1.80 10.92 23.05
CA SER A 197 0.99 12.15 23.06
C SER A 197 0.07 12.28 24.29
N HIS A 198 -0.28 11.17 24.94
CA HIS A 198 -1.21 11.15 26.07
C HIS A 198 -0.51 11.09 27.43
N SER A 199 0.58 10.31 27.56
CA SER A 199 1.33 10.12 28.79
C SER A 199 2.83 10.02 28.52
N GLY A 200 3.58 11.07 28.92
CA GLY A 200 5.03 11.18 28.64
C GLY A 200 5.95 10.21 29.39
N ASN A 201 5.43 9.34 30.27
CA ASN A 201 6.25 8.59 31.24
C ASN A 201 6.23 7.05 31.07
N MET A 202 5.60 6.51 30.01
CA MET A 202 5.46 5.05 29.80
C MET A 202 6.43 4.46 28.76
N TYR A 203 7.63 5.02 28.60
CA TYR A 203 8.57 4.63 27.55
C TYR A 203 8.99 3.15 27.57
N THR A 204 9.21 2.58 28.77
CA THR A 204 9.66 1.18 28.91
C THR A 204 8.59 0.19 28.47
N THR A 205 7.35 0.37 28.93
CA THR A 205 6.22 -0.49 28.58
C THR A 205 5.91 -0.43 27.09
N LEU A 206 5.93 0.76 26.49
CA LEU A 206 5.69 0.94 25.05
C LEU A 206 6.78 0.28 24.20
N SER A 207 8.03 0.34 24.65
CA SER A 207 9.14 -0.33 23.96
C SER A 207 8.97 -1.84 23.96
N ILE A 208 8.55 -2.44 25.07
CA ILE A 208 8.27 -3.89 25.16
C ILE A 208 7.15 -4.28 24.19
N VAL A 209 6.05 -3.52 24.17
CA VAL A 209 4.92 -3.78 23.27
C VAL A 209 5.35 -3.71 21.80
N CYS A 210 6.18 -2.74 21.43
CA CYS A 210 6.73 -2.62 20.08
C CYS A 210 7.56 -3.85 19.70
N VAL A 211 8.46 -4.30 20.58
CA VAL A 211 9.32 -5.45 20.28
C VAL A 211 8.50 -6.74 20.18
N ILE A 212 7.46 -6.91 20.98
CA ILE A 212 6.53 -8.05 20.87
C ILE A 212 5.78 -8.00 19.53
N ALA A 213 5.30 -6.82 19.12
CA ALA A 213 4.62 -6.65 17.84
C ALA A 213 5.54 -6.95 16.65
N GLU A 214 6.81 -6.53 16.72
CA GLU A 214 7.81 -6.87 15.70
C GLU A 214 8.10 -8.37 15.66
N CYS A 215 8.33 -9.00 16.82
CA CYS A 215 8.57 -10.44 16.91
C CYS A 215 7.39 -11.24 16.34
N SER A 216 6.16 -10.86 16.67
CA SER A 216 4.97 -11.52 16.13
C SER A 216 4.77 -11.29 14.64
N ALA A 217 5.13 -10.12 14.10
CA ALA A 217 5.16 -9.89 12.66
C ALA A 217 6.20 -10.78 11.95
N LEU A 218 7.41 -10.91 12.51
CA LEU A 218 8.47 -11.77 11.99
C LEU A 218 8.10 -13.26 12.05
N LEU A 219 7.46 -13.70 13.14
CA LEU A 219 6.92 -15.06 13.26
C LEU A 219 5.82 -15.31 12.23
N THR A 220 4.94 -14.33 12.01
CA THR A 220 3.90 -14.39 10.97
C THR A 220 4.54 -14.59 9.61
N TRP A 221 5.51 -13.76 9.22
CA TRP A 221 6.20 -13.91 7.94
C TRP A 221 6.92 -15.26 7.84
N SER A 222 7.62 -15.68 8.89
CA SER A 222 8.29 -16.99 8.94
C SER A 222 7.31 -18.13 8.66
N ALA A 223 6.17 -18.15 9.36
CA ALA A 223 5.15 -19.18 9.17
C ALA A 223 4.59 -19.19 7.75
N TYR A 224 4.23 -18.02 7.20
CA TYR A 224 3.67 -17.95 5.85
C TYR A 224 4.68 -18.31 4.74
N PHE A 225 5.98 -18.10 4.96
CA PHE A 225 7.01 -18.50 3.99
C PHE A 225 7.45 -19.96 4.13
N THR A 226 7.29 -20.59 5.29
CA THR A 226 7.56 -22.03 5.46
C THR A 226 6.42 -22.89 4.96
N PHE A 227 5.16 -22.44 5.06
CA PHE A 227 4.04 -23.19 4.51
C PHE A 227 3.93 -23.04 2.99
N PRO A 228 3.70 -24.14 2.25
CA PRO A 228 3.51 -24.08 0.80
C PRO A 228 2.25 -23.30 0.47
N GLU A 229 2.37 -22.36 -0.47
CA GLU A 229 1.27 -21.52 -0.92
C GLU A 229 0.26 -22.40 -1.67
N PRO A 230 -1.02 -22.48 -1.24
CA PRO A 230 -2.04 -23.17 -2.00
C PRO A 230 -2.22 -22.46 -3.34
N GLN A 231 -2.25 -23.23 -4.44
CA GLN A 231 -2.39 -22.69 -5.78
C GLN A 231 -3.58 -21.72 -5.85
N ARG A 232 -3.34 -20.54 -6.44
CA ARG A 232 -4.39 -19.54 -6.69
C ARG A 232 -5.46 -20.20 -7.55
N LYS A 233 -6.60 -20.56 -6.94
CA LYS A 233 -7.78 -20.95 -7.71
C LYS A 233 -8.31 -19.68 -8.35
N MET A 234 -8.19 -19.55 -9.67
CA MET A 234 -8.91 -18.53 -10.43
C MET A 234 -10.40 -18.80 -10.23
N ILE A 235 -11.01 -18.06 -9.30
CA ILE A 235 -12.44 -18.06 -9.13
C ILE A 235 -12.98 -17.16 -10.24
N LEU A 236 -13.70 -17.77 -11.17
CA LEU A 236 -14.47 -17.06 -12.19
C LEU A 236 -15.50 -16.21 -11.46
N LEU A 237 -15.29 -14.90 -11.44
CA LEU A 237 -16.27 -13.94 -10.92
C LEU A 237 -17.54 -14.07 -11.77
N PRO A 238 -18.74 -14.25 -11.16
CA PRO A 238 -19.99 -14.17 -11.89
C PRO A 238 -20.09 -12.82 -12.60
N THR A 239 -20.55 -12.81 -13.85
CA THR A 239 -20.71 -11.62 -14.70
C THR A 239 -21.67 -10.58 -14.11
N THR A 240 -22.44 -10.94 -13.08
CA THR A 240 -23.35 -10.07 -12.33
C THR A 240 -22.70 -9.34 -11.14
N SER A 241 -21.42 -9.58 -10.85
CA SER A 241 -20.77 -8.98 -9.68
C SER A 241 -20.52 -7.48 -9.86
N PRO A 242 -20.85 -6.64 -8.86
CA PRO A 242 -20.67 -5.18 -8.95
C PRO A 242 -19.20 -4.77 -9.12
N PHE A 243 -18.24 -5.58 -8.65
CA PHE A 243 -16.81 -5.36 -8.86
C PHE A 243 -16.40 -5.39 -10.33
N LEU A 244 -17.00 -6.27 -11.13
CA LEU A 244 -16.72 -6.36 -12.56
C LEU A 244 -17.26 -5.13 -13.30
N ARG A 245 -18.41 -4.62 -12.87
CA ARG A 245 -19.01 -3.39 -13.39
C ARG A 245 -18.16 -2.16 -13.05
N TRP A 246 -17.65 -2.06 -11.82
CA TRP A 246 -16.70 -1.00 -11.44
C TRP A 246 -15.37 -1.11 -12.18
N ASN A 247 -14.87 -2.32 -12.43
CA ASN A 247 -13.68 -2.53 -13.25
C ASN A 247 -13.90 -2.08 -14.70
N GLN A 248 -15.07 -2.37 -15.29
CA GLN A 248 -15.45 -1.87 -16.61
C GLN A 248 -15.53 -0.34 -16.66
N ILE A 249 -16.18 0.28 -15.68
CA ILE A 249 -16.25 1.76 -15.57
C ILE A 249 -14.85 2.36 -15.45
N ALA A 250 -13.97 1.78 -14.62
CA ALA A 250 -12.60 2.24 -14.46
C ALA A 250 -11.73 2.01 -15.70
N MET A 251 -12.01 0.97 -16.50
CA MET A 251 -11.37 0.76 -17.80
C MET A 251 -11.82 1.84 -18.80
N VAL A 252 -13.12 2.16 -18.86
CA VAL A 252 -13.67 3.20 -19.74
C VAL A 252 -13.20 4.60 -19.33
N LEU A 253 -13.05 4.89 -18.03
CA LEU A 253 -12.46 6.14 -17.54
C LEU A 253 -10.94 6.24 -17.81
N GLY A 254 -10.27 5.11 -17.96
CA GLY A 254 -8.82 5.00 -18.10
C GLY A 254 -8.32 4.92 -19.54
N ASP A 255 -9.22 4.67 -20.51
CA ASP A 255 -8.96 4.93 -21.92
C ASP A 255 -9.25 6.42 -22.17
N GLU A 256 -8.31 7.13 -22.80
CA GLU A 256 -8.60 8.38 -23.49
C GLU A 256 -9.84 8.15 -24.38
N PRO A 257 -10.74 9.13 -24.59
CA PRO A 257 -12.00 8.92 -25.29
C PRO A 257 -11.73 8.53 -26.75
N GLY A 258 -11.43 7.26 -26.98
CA GLY A 258 -11.33 6.63 -28.27
C GLY A 258 -12.75 6.56 -28.81
N TYR A 259 -12.98 7.26 -29.91
CA TYR A 259 -14.22 7.19 -30.65
C TYR A 259 -14.53 5.73 -30.96
N VAL A 260 -15.54 5.19 -30.29
CA VAL A 260 -16.13 3.90 -30.65
C VAL A 260 -16.88 4.15 -31.95
N ALA A 261 -16.37 3.63 -33.06
CA ALA A 261 -17.19 3.45 -34.24
C ALA A 261 -18.37 2.57 -33.81
N LEU A 262 -19.57 3.17 -33.73
CA LEU A 262 -20.81 2.41 -33.74
C LEU A 262 -20.74 1.59 -35.03
N GLY A 263 -20.35 0.31 -34.90
CA GLY A 263 -20.42 -0.60 -36.02
C GLY A 263 -21.84 -0.55 -36.54
N GLU A 264 -22.00 -0.32 -37.84
CA GLU A 264 -23.29 -0.50 -38.51
C GLU A 264 -23.81 -1.87 -38.10
N VAL A 265 -24.87 -1.88 -37.28
CA VAL A 265 -25.54 -3.11 -36.90
C VAL A 265 -26.21 -3.63 -38.17
N SER A 266 -25.65 -4.70 -38.74
CA SER A 266 -26.25 -5.34 -39.91
C SER A 266 -27.70 -5.71 -39.59
N PRO A 267 -28.65 -5.44 -40.51
CA PRO A 267 -30.09 -5.57 -40.27
C PRO A 267 -30.54 -7.00 -39.92
N ASP A 268 -29.71 -8.00 -40.14
CA ASP A 268 -30.01 -9.41 -39.86
C ASP A 268 -30.07 -9.76 -38.36
N VAL A 269 -29.62 -8.86 -37.47
CA VAL A 269 -29.69 -9.06 -36.01
C VAL A 269 -31.09 -8.78 -35.46
N PHE A 270 -31.89 -7.99 -36.19
CA PHE A 270 -33.23 -7.62 -35.75
C PHE A 270 -34.27 -8.59 -36.29
N ALA A 271 -35.21 -8.99 -35.43
CA ALA A 271 -36.37 -9.74 -35.90
C ALA A 271 -37.12 -8.91 -36.95
N PRO A 272 -37.74 -9.51 -37.98
CA PRO A 272 -38.41 -8.77 -39.05
C PRO A 272 -39.51 -7.82 -38.53
N ALA A 273 -40.09 -8.13 -37.37
CA ALA A 273 -41.06 -7.27 -36.69
C ALA A 273 -40.42 -6.00 -36.10
N GLU A 274 -39.19 -6.06 -35.61
CA GLU A 274 -38.50 -4.89 -35.03
C GLU A 274 -38.03 -3.93 -36.13
N LEU A 275 -37.57 -4.46 -37.26
CA LEU A 275 -37.24 -3.66 -38.44
C LEU A 275 -38.45 -2.88 -38.99
N GLU A 276 -39.63 -3.49 -38.97
CA GLU A 276 -40.88 -2.85 -39.40
C GLU A 276 -41.30 -1.73 -38.44
N ILE A 277 -41.11 -1.92 -37.13
CA ILE A 277 -41.36 -0.88 -36.12
C ILE A 277 -40.37 0.27 -36.30
N MET A 278 -39.09 -0.01 -36.53
CA MET A 278 -38.07 1.01 -36.77
C MET A 278 -38.31 1.76 -38.09
N ARG A 279 -38.75 1.08 -39.15
CA ARG A 279 -39.18 1.74 -40.40
C ARG A 279 -40.36 2.65 -40.20
N ARG A 280 -41.40 2.19 -39.47
CA ARG A 280 -42.55 3.04 -39.14
C ARG A 280 -42.16 4.22 -38.27
N ALA A 281 -41.25 4.03 -37.31
CA ALA A 281 -40.75 5.11 -36.46
C ALA A 281 -39.93 6.13 -37.27
N SER A 282 -39.06 5.67 -38.17
CA SER A 282 -38.26 6.52 -39.06
C SER A 282 -39.13 7.31 -40.05
N ALA A 283 -40.10 6.65 -40.68
CA ALA A 283 -41.07 7.29 -41.57
C ALA A 283 -41.94 8.32 -40.82
N LYS A 284 -42.15 8.14 -39.51
CA LYS A 284 -42.91 9.07 -38.66
C LYS A 284 -42.05 10.23 -38.12
N MET A 285 -40.72 10.12 -38.18
CA MET A 285 -39.78 11.20 -37.86
C MET A 285 -39.47 12.11 -39.06
N GLN A 286 -39.58 11.60 -40.30
CA GLN A 286 -39.34 12.39 -41.52
C GLN A 286 -40.33 13.53 -41.84
N PRO A 287 -41.62 13.54 -41.44
CA PRO A 287 -42.51 14.66 -41.77
C PRO A 287 -42.23 15.93 -40.92
N ALA A 288 -41.29 15.89 -39.98
CA ALA A 288 -40.90 17.04 -39.16
C ALA A 288 -39.78 17.89 -39.79
N LEU A 289 -39.30 17.54 -40.99
CA LEU A 289 -38.22 18.26 -41.67
C LEU A 289 -38.62 18.68 -43.10
N GLU A 290 -39.77 19.33 -43.25
CA GLU A 290 -40.04 20.14 -44.45
C GLU A 290 -39.47 21.56 -44.28
N PRO A 291 -38.72 22.09 -45.27
CA PRO A 291 -38.17 23.45 -45.22
C PRO A 291 -39.28 24.51 -45.39
N PRO A 292 -39.07 25.75 -44.88
CA PRO A 292 -40.10 26.79 -44.93
C PRO A 292 -40.45 27.18 -46.37
N ALA A 293 -41.75 27.20 -46.63
CA ALA A 293 -42.36 27.55 -47.90
C ALA A 293 -41.88 28.91 -48.46
N ALA A 294 -41.66 28.93 -49.77
CA ALA A 294 -41.35 30.09 -50.57
C ALA A 294 -42.31 31.25 -50.29
N MET A 295 -41.75 32.40 -49.91
CA MET A 295 -42.49 33.65 -49.76
C MET A 295 -42.94 34.13 -51.15
N HIS A 296 -44.26 34.26 -51.28
CA HIS A 296 -44.97 34.79 -52.43
C HIS A 296 -44.39 36.14 -52.89
N SER A 297 -44.21 36.26 -54.21
CA SER A 297 -44.13 37.51 -54.96
C SER A 297 -45.37 38.38 -54.71
N LEU A 298 -45.16 39.65 -54.38
CA LEU A 298 -46.10 40.73 -54.66
C LEU A 298 -45.42 41.73 -55.61
N SER A 299 -46.08 41.94 -56.74
CA SER A 299 -45.73 42.75 -57.89
C SER A 299 -46.11 44.23 -57.73
N ALA A 300 -45.47 45.05 -58.57
CA ALA A 300 -45.86 46.40 -59.02
C ALA A 300 -45.57 47.57 -58.07
#